data_AF-A0A497MSH7-F1
#
_entry.id   AF-A0A497MSH7-F1
#
_cell.length_a   1.000
_cell.length_b   1.000
_cell.length_c   1.000
_cell.angle_alpha   90.00
_cell.angle_beta   90.00
_cell.angle_gamma   90.00
#
_symmetry.space_group_name_H-M   'P 1'
#
loop_
_entity.id
_entity.type
_entity.pdbx_description
1 polymer ?
#
loop_
_entity_poly.entity_id
_entity_poly.type
_entity_poly.pdbx_seq_one_letter_code
_entity_poly.pdbx_strand_id
1 'polypeptide(L)'
;MGRAEALKVKRLVERLGEPYSRLLGLNPSPRREKDLFRWFLASILLGAPIREQAALKTFRLLMEAGIDSPKAILEAGWNRLVEILDAGGYTRYDFKT
;
A
#
# COMPACT_ATOMS: atom_id res chain seq x y z
N MET A 1 15.13 -31.45 -4.98
CA MET A 1 15.00 -29.98 -5.19
C MET A 1 16.32 -29.33 -4.80
N GLY A 2 17.10 -28.91 -5.78
CA GLY A 2 18.55 -28.76 -5.66
C GLY A 2 19.02 -27.38 -5.22
N ARG A 3 20.18 -27.36 -4.54
CA ARG A 3 20.95 -26.22 -4.02
C ARG A 3 21.12 -25.02 -5.00
N ALA A 4 20.87 -25.23 -6.30
CA ALA A 4 20.96 -24.23 -7.38
C ALA A 4 19.74 -23.29 -7.48
N GLU A 5 18.51 -23.74 -7.16
CA GLU A 5 17.31 -22.90 -7.15
C GLU A 5 17.43 -21.79 -6.09
N ALA A 6 17.89 -22.20 -4.90
CA ALA A 6 18.07 -21.33 -3.74
C ALA A 6 19.12 -20.21 -3.99
N LEU A 7 20.12 -20.46 -4.86
CA LEU A 7 21.14 -19.48 -5.22
C LEU A 7 20.66 -18.44 -6.26
N LYS A 8 19.64 -18.77 -7.07
CA LYS A 8 19.03 -17.86 -8.06
C LYS A 8 18.10 -16.84 -7.41
N VAL A 9 17.27 -17.28 -6.46
CA VAL A 9 16.34 -16.39 -5.74
C VAL A 9 17.09 -15.36 -4.90
N LYS A 10 18.19 -15.76 -4.24
CA LYS A 10 19.04 -14.86 -3.45
C LYS A 10 19.64 -13.73 -4.31
N ARG A 11 20.12 -14.07 -5.51
CA ARG A 11 20.59 -13.09 -6.51
C ARG A 11 19.47 -12.19 -7.07
N LEU A 12 18.24 -12.68 -7.13
CA LEU A 12 17.09 -11.91 -7.60
C LEU A 12 16.76 -10.79 -6.62
N VAL A 13 16.67 -11.10 -5.33
CA VAL A 13 16.35 -10.14 -4.27
C VAL A 13 17.50 -9.13 -4.08
N GLU A 14 18.75 -9.57 -4.14
CA GLU A 14 19.93 -8.67 -4.13
C GLU A 14 19.98 -7.74 -5.37
N ARG A 15 19.37 -8.13 -6.51
CA ARG A 15 19.29 -7.30 -7.74
C ARG A 15 18.01 -6.49 -7.88
N LEU A 16 16.89 -6.90 -7.28
CA LEU A 16 15.54 -6.36 -7.56
C LEU A 16 14.94 -5.55 -6.41
N GLY A 17 15.58 -5.51 -5.25
CA GLY A 17 15.23 -4.58 -4.17
C GLY A 17 14.43 -5.19 -3.03
N GLU A 18 13.72 -4.32 -2.31
CA GLU A 18 13.03 -4.63 -1.06
C GLU A 18 11.51 -4.82 -1.29
N PRO A 19 10.85 -5.79 -0.61
CA PRO A 19 9.40 -5.93 -0.72
C PRO A 19 8.67 -4.65 -0.29
N TYR A 20 7.60 -4.30 -0.99
CA TYR A 20 6.77 -3.14 -0.65
C TYR A 20 6.26 -3.14 0.79
N SER A 21 5.93 -4.31 1.34
CA SER A 21 5.56 -4.43 2.74
C SER A 21 6.65 -3.90 3.66
N ARG A 22 7.92 -4.24 3.41
CA ARG A 22 9.06 -3.76 4.21
C ARG A 22 9.40 -2.29 3.92
N LEU A 23 9.30 -1.84 2.66
CA LEU A 23 9.42 -0.41 2.29
C LEU A 23 8.38 0.48 2.99
N LEU A 24 7.20 -0.07 3.28
CA LEU A 24 6.13 0.60 4.02
C LEU A 24 6.22 0.40 5.54
N GLY A 25 7.25 -0.30 6.04
CA GLY A 25 7.43 -0.59 7.46
C GLY A 25 6.41 -1.60 8.02
N LEU A 26 5.79 -2.41 7.16
CA LEU A 26 4.75 -3.38 7.52
C LEU A 26 5.32 -4.79 7.67
N ASN A 27 4.77 -5.53 8.64
CA ASN A 27 5.01 -6.95 8.81
C ASN A 27 3.69 -7.75 8.77
N PRO A 28 3.11 -7.95 7.58
CA PRO A 28 1.81 -8.64 7.43
C PRO A 28 1.93 -10.10 7.90
N SER A 29 1.28 -10.42 9.01
CA SER A 29 1.23 -11.78 9.56
C SER A 29 -0.09 -12.01 10.30
N PRO A 30 -0.59 -13.25 10.42
CA PRO A 30 -1.85 -13.56 11.12
C PRO A 30 -1.92 -13.05 12.57
N ARG A 31 -0.77 -12.79 13.21
CA ARG A 31 -0.68 -12.26 14.59
C ARG A 31 -0.66 -10.72 14.64
N ARG A 32 -0.63 -10.05 13.49
CA ARG A 32 -0.56 -8.59 13.34
C ARG A 32 -1.67 -8.12 12.41
N GLU A 33 -2.91 -8.25 12.88
CA GLU A 33 -4.11 -7.88 12.11
C GLU A 33 -4.04 -6.44 11.58
N LYS A 34 -3.48 -5.52 12.36
CA LYS A 34 -3.29 -4.13 11.95
C LYS A 34 -2.37 -4.01 10.73
N ASP A 35 -1.21 -4.68 10.73
CA ASP A 35 -0.29 -4.67 9.59
C ASP A 35 -0.85 -5.45 8.40
N LEU A 36 -1.65 -6.50 8.65
CA LEU A 36 -2.37 -7.21 7.58
C LEU A 36 -3.38 -6.30 6.88
N PHE A 37 -4.18 -5.55 7.63
CA PHE A 37 -5.15 -4.64 7.05
C PHE A 37 -4.47 -3.49 6.30
N ARG A 38 -3.41 -2.92 6.87
CA ARG A 38 -2.57 -1.92 6.19
C ARG A 38 -1.97 -2.50 4.90
N TRP A 39 -1.51 -3.74 4.92
CA TRP A 39 -1.00 -4.42 3.73
C TRP A 39 -2.08 -4.65 2.67
N PHE A 40 -3.31 -4.98 3.10
CA PHE A 40 -4.46 -5.04 2.21
C PHE A 40 -4.73 -3.68 1.55
N LEU A 41 -4.75 -2.58 2.30
CA LEU A 41 -4.88 -1.23 1.74
C LEU A 41 -3.76 -0.89 0.76
N ALA A 42 -2.51 -1.17 1.10
CA ALA A 42 -1.37 -0.98 0.21
C ALA A 42 -1.53 -1.77 -1.10
N SER A 43 -2.03 -3.01 -1.02
CA SER A 43 -2.25 -3.86 -2.19
C SER A 43 -3.33 -3.30 -3.11
N ILE A 44 -4.39 -2.70 -2.56
CA ILE A 44 -5.43 -2.02 -3.35
C ILE A 44 -4.84 -0.80 -4.08
N LEU A 45 -4.06 0.02 -3.39
CA LEU A 45 -3.45 1.23 -3.97
C LEU A 45 -2.41 0.90 -5.05
N LEU A 46 -1.55 -0.10 -4.79
CA LEU A 46 -0.53 -0.54 -5.73
C LEU A 46 -1.12 -1.30 -6.93
N GLY A 47 -2.31 -1.89 -6.77
CA GLY A 47 -3.05 -2.55 -7.85
C GLY A 47 -3.85 -1.59 -8.74
N ALA A 48 -3.97 -0.31 -8.36
CA ALA A 48 -4.66 0.69 -9.14
C ALA A 48 -3.80 1.19 -10.33
N PRO A 49 -4.42 1.66 -11.44
CA PRO A 49 -3.70 2.16 -12.62
C PRO A 49 -3.11 3.56 -12.38
N ILE A 50 -2.28 3.70 -11.34
CA ILE A 50 -1.59 4.93 -10.94
C ILE A 50 -0.08 4.68 -10.82
N ARG A 51 0.71 5.75 -10.72
CA ARG A 51 2.15 5.62 -10.49
C ARG A 51 2.41 5.05 -9.10
N GLU A 52 3.41 4.17 -8.98
CA GLU A 52 3.88 3.60 -7.71
C GLU A 52 4.09 4.67 -6.63
N GLN A 53 4.78 5.76 -6.97
CA GLN A 53 5.03 6.86 -6.03
C GLN A 53 3.75 7.50 -5.50
N ALA A 54 2.70 7.60 -6.32
CA ALA A 54 1.39 8.09 -5.89
C ALA A 54 0.74 7.09 -4.92
N ALA A 55 0.76 5.79 -5.24
CA ALA A 55 0.23 4.75 -4.35
C ALA A 55 0.93 4.76 -2.98
N LEU A 56 2.26 4.83 -2.95
CA LEU A 56 3.03 4.87 -1.72
C LEU A 56 2.79 6.18 -0.93
N LYS A 57 2.67 7.32 -1.62
CA LYS A 57 2.34 8.60 -0.98
C LYS A 57 0.94 8.56 -0.37
N THR A 58 -0.06 8.13 -1.12
CA THR A 58 -1.44 7.96 -0.64
C THR A 58 -1.51 7.05 0.58
N PHE A 59 -0.79 5.93 0.54
CA PHE A 59 -0.73 5.01 1.67
C PHE A 59 -0.20 5.71 2.94
N ARG A 60 0.91 6.45 2.83
CA ARG A 60 1.48 7.21 3.95
C ARG A 60 0.51 8.26 4.50
N LEU A 61 -0.15 9.02 3.61
CA LEU A 61 -1.14 10.03 4.01
C LEU A 61 -2.32 9.41 4.77
N LEU A 62 -2.80 8.23 4.36
CA LEU A 62 -3.84 7.49 5.09
C LEU A 62 -3.34 7.09 6.49
N MET A 63 -2.10 6.61 6.61
CA MET A 63 -1.51 6.23 7.90
C MET A 63 -1.33 7.46 8.82
N GLU A 64 -0.84 8.57 8.28
CA GLU A 64 -0.67 9.84 8.99
C GLU A 64 -2.01 10.42 9.46
N ALA A 65 -3.07 10.24 8.67
CA ALA A 65 -4.44 10.63 9.04
C ALA A 65 -5.12 9.64 10.01
N GLY A 66 -4.46 8.55 10.42
CA GLY A 66 -5.03 7.52 11.28
C GLY A 66 -6.10 6.65 10.60
N ILE A 67 -6.21 6.71 9.27
CA ILE A 67 -7.16 5.93 8.47
C ILE A 67 -6.53 4.58 8.13
N ASP A 68 -6.41 3.74 9.15
CA ASP A 68 -5.67 2.47 9.07
C ASP A 68 -6.46 1.25 9.55
N SER A 69 -7.78 1.37 9.63
CA SER A 69 -8.71 0.30 9.98
C SER A 69 -10.04 0.47 9.24
N PRO A 70 -10.86 -0.59 9.08
CA PRO A 70 -12.18 -0.47 8.47
C PRO A 70 -13.06 0.58 9.17
N LYS A 71 -13.03 0.61 10.50
CA LYS A 71 -13.78 1.57 11.30
C LYS A 71 -13.33 3.01 11.03
N ALA A 72 -12.02 3.27 11.03
CA ALA A 72 -11.48 4.60 10.74
C ALA A 72 -11.81 5.07 9.31
N ILE A 73 -11.86 4.16 8.33
CA ILE A 73 -12.30 4.47 6.96
C ILE A 73 -13.76 4.91 6.93
N LEU A 74 -14.64 4.19 7.65
CA LEU A 74 -16.06 4.54 7.74
C LEU A 74 -16.26 5.89 8.45
N GLU A 75 -15.54 6.12 9.54
CA GLU A 75 -15.60 7.37 10.32
C GLU A 75 -15.05 8.58 9.54
N ALA A 76 -14.01 8.40 8.73
CA ALA A 76 -13.48 9.46 7.87
C ALA A 76 -14.51 9.92 6.82
N GLY A 77 -15.31 8.98 6.30
CA GLY A 77 -16.32 9.25 5.29
C GLY A 77 -15.74 9.63 3.93
N TRP A 78 -16.64 9.77 2.95
CA TRP A 78 -16.27 9.94 1.54
C TRP A 78 -15.38 11.16 1.28
N ASN A 79 -15.78 12.33 1.77
CA ASN A 79 -15.09 13.59 1.46
C ASN A 79 -13.63 13.58 1.94
N ARG A 80 -13.38 13.07 3.15
CA ARG A 80 -12.02 12.99 3.69
C ARG A 80 -11.15 12.00 2.94
N LEU A 81 -11.73 10.86 2.53
CA LEU A 81 -11.03 9.88 1.72
C LEU A 81 -10.66 10.46 0.35
N VAL A 82 -11.59 11.15 -0.33
CA VAL A 82 -11.32 11.83 -1.60
C VAL A 82 -10.20 12.85 -1.45
N GLU A 83 -10.25 13.71 -0.42
CA GLU A 83 -9.21 14.71 -0.15
C GLU A 83 -7.82 14.08 -0.03
N ILE A 84 -7.70 12.98 0.73
CA ILE A 84 -6.42 12.27 0.92
C ILE A 84 -5.96 11.57 -0.36
N LEU A 85 -6.89 10.92 -1.09
CA LEU A 85 -6.60 10.27 -2.36
C LEU A 85 -6.08 11.29 -3.39
N ASP A 86 -6.74 12.44 -3.52
CA ASP A 86 -6.32 13.53 -4.40
C ASP A 86 -4.95 14.10 -3.99
N ALA A 87 -4.74 14.35 -2.69
CA ALA A 87 -3.45 14.80 -2.16
C ALA A 87 -2.32 13.79 -2.43
N GLY A 88 -2.64 12.50 -2.45
CA GLY A 88 -1.74 11.41 -2.81
C GLY A 88 -1.44 11.30 -4.32
N GLY A 89 -2.15 12.05 -5.16
CA GLY A 89 -2.02 11.99 -6.63
C GLY A 89 -2.91 10.91 -7.26
N TYR A 90 -3.88 10.38 -6.51
CA TYR A 90 -4.96 9.54 -7.02
C TYR A 90 -6.09 10.46 -7.51
N THR A 91 -5.88 11.13 -8.63
CA THR A 91 -6.90 11.98 -9.25
C THR A 91 -7.83 11.09 -10.07
N ARG A 92 -9.13 11.07 -9.74
CA ARG A 92 -10.14 10.49 -10.62
C ARG A 92 -10.39 11.45 -11.79
N TYR A 93 -10.39 10.93 -13.03
CA TYR A 93 -10.75 11.70 -14.22
C TYR A 93 -12.26 12.03 -14.31
N ASP A 94 -13.07 11.59 -13.34
CA ASP A 94 -14.54 11.66 -13.37
C ASP A 94 -15.14 12.91 -12.72
N PHE A 95 -14.51 14.07 -12.89
CA PHE A 95 -15.20 15.35 -12.84
C PHE A 95 -15.53 15.87 -14.25
N LYS A 96 -15.83 14.97 -15.19
CA LYS A 96 -16.65 15.31 -16.35
C LYS A 96 -18.12 15.15 -15.94
N THR A 97 -18.70 16.25 -15.50
CA THR A 97 -20.15 16.54 -15.50
C THR A 97 -20.82 16.13 -16.81
#